data_AF-A0A3N6N5H1-F1
#
_entry.id   AF-A0A3N6N5H1-F1
#
_cell.length_a   1.000
_cell.length_b   1.000
_cell.length_c   1.000
_cell.angle_alpha   90.00
_cell.angle_beta   90.00
_cell.angle_gamma   90.00
#
_symmetry.space_group_name_H-M   'P 1'
#
loop_
_entity.id
_entity.type
_entity.pdbx_description
1 polymer ?
#
loop_
_entity_poly.entity_id
_entity_poly.type
_entity_poly.pdbx_seq_one_letter_code
_entity_poly.pdbx_strand_id
1 'polypeptide(L)'
;MKSPKGNPPEGRIPPRHLVARFVAISWRDLAVSFGPILLISIAAIWLAVRLIQPAPPSTLTMSAGPKGSTFWNAAQQYKAILARNRITLNVLESEGSVENLHRLADPKSNVDVAFVQDGLASKAPGDLVSLGSVAYVPLAIFYQGPLLTRLSQFEGKRLAIGVEGSGARELALTLLKANGIEPGGTTALLPLSGEDAAQALTDGKIDAAFLAGDSAQPPVMARLLHVRGVRFFDFKQADAFARRYPFLTAITIPMGAFDLRHNLPPEPMHMIAPTVELVARDSLHPALSDLLIEAAKEVHGHSTLLQRAGEFPAPRTQDFPISDDAARYYKSGKGFLYRVLPFWVASLADRLIVLLVPIIVVLIPGMRLVPSLYAWRVKSRIYRWYGSLIALERAAMADPSPAERHKLLRQLDAIEDSVNGMKMPLAYADQFYVLREHIGFVRRRFAHEADDANDDDDASGEANERDDEAARGKPEDATHDEGGGAAAKPAGGSRDADRPE
;
A
#
# COMPACT_ATOMS: atom_id res chain seq x y z
N MET A 1 -56.42 40.35 -79.97
CA MET A 1 -56.39 41.07 -78.67
C MET A 1 -55.45 40.37 -77.70
N LYS A 2 -55.05 41.09 -76.63
CA LYS A 2 -54.19 40.61 -75.54
C LYS A 2 -54.97 40.77 -74.21
N SER A 3 -54.59 39.99 -73.20
CA SER A 3 -55.04 40.02 -71.79
C SER A 3 -56.17 39.04 -71.39
N PRO A 4 -56.24 38.61 -70.10
CA PRO A 4 -55.25 38.80 -69.02
C PRO A 4 -54.59 37.49 -68.52
N LYS A 5 -53.43 37.63 -67.87
CA LYS A 5 -52.88 36.59 -66.98
C LYS A 5 -53.63 36.65 -65.65
N GLY A 6 -54.06 35.51 -65.11
CA GLY A 6 -54.42 35.41 -63.69
C GLY A 6 -53.15 35.37 -62.83
N ASN A 7 -53.18 36.05 -61.68
CA ASN A 7 -52.17 35.86 -60.64
C ASN A 7 -52.37 34.49 -59.98
N PRO A 8 -51.30 33.78 -59.59
CA PRO A 8 -51.42 32.61 -58.72
C PRO A 8 -51.80 33.06 -57.29
N PRO A 9 -52.60 32.29 -56.55
CA PRO A 9 -52.88 32.59 -55.14
C PRO A 9 -51.62 32.39 -54.28
N GLU A 10 -51.39 33.33 -53.37
CA GLU A 10 -50.36 33.21 -52.34
C GLU A 10 -50.76 32.16 -51.26
N GLY A 11 -49.80 31.74 -50.44
CA GLY A 11 -50.14 31.14 -49.14
C GLY A 11 -50.32 29.62 -49.05
N ARG A 12 -49.55 28.80 -49.78
CA ARG A 12 -49.35 27.38 -49.40
C ARG A 12 -47.87 27.01 -49.29
N ILE A 13 -47.35 27.12 -48.06
CA ILE A 13 -46.02 26.61 -47.71
C ILE A 13 -46.06 25.07 -47.83
N PRO A 14 -45.21 24.44 -48.66
CA PRO A 14 -45.20 22.99 -48.79
C PRO A 14 -44.68 22.34 -47.50
N PRO A 15 -45.18 21.14 -47.12
CA PRO A 15 -44.69 20.44 -45.94
C PRO A 15 -43.21 20.10 -46.10
N ARG A 16 -42.37 20.65 -45.22
CA ARG A 16 -40.93 20.33 -45.20
C ARG A 16 -40.76 18.85 -44.85
N HIS A 17 -40.20 18.06 -45.78
CA HIS A 17 -39.92 16.66 -45.53
C HIS A 17 -38.82 16.50 -44.47
N LEU A 18 -39.15 15.78 -43.40
CA LEU A 18 -38.33 15.63 -42.19
C LEU A 18 -37.23 14.59 -42.40
N VAL A 19 -35.97 15.03 -42.50
CA VAL A 19 -34.79 14.17 -42.75
C VAL A 19 -34.02 13.92 -41.46
N ALA A 20 -34.37 12.86 -40.74
CA ALA A 20 -33.64 12.45 -39.53
C ALA A 20 -32.31 11.76 -39.88
N ARG A 21 -31.21 12.16 -39.23
CA ARG A 21 -29.89 11.52 -39.37
C ARG A 21 -29.64 10.53 -38.22
N PHE A 22 -30.17 9.32 -38.37
CA PHE A 22 -29.89 8.23 -37.44
C PHE A 22 -28.43 7.77 -37.55
N VAL A 23 -27.77 7.53 -36.42
CA VAL A 23 -26.38 7.06 -36.34
C VAL A 23 -26.31 5.94 -35.30
N ALA A 24 -25.67 4.82 -35.62
CA ALA A 24 -25.63 3.66 -34.73
C ALA A 24 -25.10 3.99 -33.32
N ILE A 25 -24.04 4.81 -33.22
CA ILE A 25 -23.41 5.21 -31.94
C ILE A 25 -23.00 6.69 -31.99
N SER A 26 -23.38 7.48 -30.97
CA SER A 26 -22.87 8.85 -30.79
C SER A 26 -21.54 8.82 -30.02
N TRP A 27 -20.42 8.87 -30.75
CA TRP A 27 -19.07 8.87 -30.16
C TRP A 27 -18.82 9.98 -29.14
N ARG A 28 -19.43 11.17 -29.31
CA ARG A 28 -19.33 12.27 -28.33
C ARG A 28 -20.06 11.95 -27.02
N ASP A 29 -21.21 11.29 -27.08
CA ASP A 29 -21.94 10.92 -25.87
C ASP A 29 -21.31 9.70 -25.18
N LEU A 30 -20.74 8.77 -25.96
CA LEU A 30 -19.91 7.70 -25.43
C LEU A 30 -18.70 8.26 -24.66
N ALA A 31 -17.92 9.16 -25.26
CA ALA A 31 -16.74 9.76 -24.62
C ALA A 31 -17.08 10.51 -23.32
N VAL A 32 -18.18 11.28 -23.31
CA VAL A 32 -18.63 12.01 -22.11
C VAL A 32 -19.17 11.06 -21.02
N SER A 33 -19.76 9.91 -21.38
CA SER A 33 -20.16 8.88 -20.41
C SER A 33 -18.97 8.11 -19.83
N PHE A 34 -17.88 7.91 -20.59
CA PHE A 34 -16.65 7.28 -20.11
C PHE A 34 -15.77 8.21 -19.25
N GLY A 35 -15.81 9.53 -19.47
CA GLY A 35 -14.98 10.51 -18.77
C GLY A 35 -15.00 10.42 -17.22
N PRO A 36 -16.18 10.38 -16.56
CA PRO A 36 -16.26 10.23 -15.11
C PRO A 36 -15.69 8.89 -14.60
N ILE A 37 -15.92 7.80 -15.34
CA ILE A 37 -15.39 6.46 -14.99
C ILE A 37 -13.87 6.43 -15.11
N LEU A 38 -13.32 7.12 -16.12
CA LEU A 38 -11.87 7.27 -16.29
C LEU A 38 -11.26 8.09 -15.14
N LEU A 39 -11.89 9.20 -14.74
CA LEU A 39 -11.45 10.00 -13.59
C LEU A 39 -11.48 9.22 -12.28
N ILE A 40 -12.55 8.45 -12.01
CA ILE A 40 -12.64 7.60 -10.82
C ILE A 40 -11.60 6.47 -10.87
N SER A 41 -11.36 5.88 -12.06
CA SER A 41 -10.31 4.88 -12.25
C SER A 41 -8.92 5.46 -11.92
N ILE A 42 -8.60 6.65 -12.43
CA ILE A 42 -7.34 7.34 -12.15
C ILE A 42 -7.19 7.64 -10.65
N ALA A 43 -8.25 8.12 -9.99
CA ALA A 43 -8.24 8.39 -8.55
C ALA A 43 -8.06 7.10 -7.71
N ALA A 44 -8.69 5.99 -8.10
CA ALA A 44 -8.55 4.70 -7.43
C ALA A 44 -7.16 4.07 -7.63
N ILE A 45 -6.60 4.16 -8.84
CA ILE A 45 -5.22 3.74 -9.14
C ILE A 45 -4.24 4.58 -8.29
N TRP A 46 -4.41 5.91 -8.26
CA TRP A 46 -3.57 6.79 -7.45
C TRP A 46 -3.64 6.46 -5.96
N LEU A 47 -4.85 6.21 -5.43
CA LEU A 47 -5.03 5.82 -4.03
C LEU A 47 -4.41 4.46 -3.72
N ALA A 48 -4.55 3.47 -4.60
CA ALA A 48 -3.97 2.15 -4.42
C ALA A 48 -2.43 2.14 -4.50
N VAL A 49 -1.86 2.89 -5.46
CA VAL A 49 -0.39 3.09 -5.56
C VAL A 49 0.15 3.82 -4.33
N ARG A 50 -0.68 4.62 -3.64
CA ARG A 50 -0.31 5.29 -2.38
C ARG A 50 -0.47 4.41 -1.13
N LEU A 51 -1.38 3.44 -1.15
CA LEU A 51 -1.70 2.59 0.01
C LEU A 51 -0.98 1.24 0.01
N ILE A 52 -0.61 0.70 -1.14
CA ILE A 52 0.08 -0.59 -1.24
C ILE A 52 1.59 -0.34 -1.35
N GLN A 53 2.40 -1.13 -0.65
CA GLN A 53 3.85 -0.94 -0.58
C GLN A 53 4.47 -0.86 -1.99
N PRO A 54 5.43 0.05 -2.22
CA PRO A 54 6.13 0.14 -3.49
C PRO A 54 6.86 -1.17 -3.78
N ALA A 55 6.96 -1.51 -5.06
CA ALA A 55 7.60 -2.75 -5.50
C ALA A 55 9.00 -2.91 -4.89
N PRO A 56 9.44 -4.14 -4.55
CA PRO A 56 10.67 -4.37 -3.81
C PRO A 56 11.87 -3.69 -4.50
N PRO A 57 12.67 -2.91 -3.76
CA PRO A 57 13.81 -2.22 -4.34
C PRO A 57 14.84 -3.24 -4.83
N SER A 58 15.44 -2.97 -5.99
CA SER A 58 16.45 -3.83 -6.61
C SER A 58 17.86 -3.65 -6.02
N THR A 59 17.99 -2.84 -4.97
CA THR A 59 19.24 -2.46 -4.32
C THR A 59 19.04 -2.48 -2.81
N LEU A 60 20.00 -3.05 -2.10
CA LEU A 60 20.08 -3.07 -0.64
C LEU A 60 21.51 -2.70 -0.22
N THR A 61 21.68 -2.04 0.91
CA THR A 61 22.98 -1.71 1.50
C THR A 61 23.16 -2.42 2.84
N MET A 62 24.25 -3.16 2.95
CA MET A 62 24.62 -3.95 4.13
C MET A 62 25.90 -3.45 4.77
N SER A 63 25.88 -3.13 6.06
CA SER A 63 27.09 -2.87 6.84
C SER A 63 27.62 -4.18 7.43
N ALA A 64 28.89 -4.52 7.20
CA ALA A 64 29.41 -5.85 7.50
C ALA A 64 30.51 -5.85 8.56
N GLY A 65 31.74 -5.50 8.17
CA GLY A 65 32.92 -5.49 9.03
C GLY A 65 34.16 -5.09 8.21
N PRO A 66 35.37 -5.18 8.78
CA PRO A 66 36.61 -4.84 8.08
C PRO A 66 36.81 -5.73 6.85
N LYS A 67 37.43 -5.23 5.77
CA LYS A 67 37.70 -6.05 4.58
C LYS A 67 38.45 -7.34 4.94
N GLY A 68 37.91 -8.46 4.47
CA GLY A 68 38.46 -9.80 4.72
C GLY A 68 38.03 -10.46 6.04
N SER A 69 37.32 -9.74 6.93
CA SER A 69 36.68 -10.33 8.12
C SER A 69 35.66 -11.41 7.77
N THR A 70 35.33 -12.28 8.73
CA THR A 70 34.30 -13.32 8.57
C THR A 70 32.97 -12.72 8.12
N PHE A 71 32.54 -11.60 8.72
CA PHE A 71 31.29 -10.93 8.37
C PHE A 71 31.34 -10.18 7.03
N TRP A 72 32.50 -9.61 6.65
CA TRP A 72 32.69 -9.09 5.28
C TRP A 72 32.58 -10.21 4.24
N ASN A 73 33.23 -11.36 4.48
CA ASN A 73 33.19 -12.49 3.55
C ASN A 73 31.78 -13.10 3.46
N ALA A 74 31.04 -13.18 4.57
CA ALA A 74 29.64 -13.57 4.57
C ALA A 74 28.76 -12.60 3.76
N ALA A 75 28.89 -11.28 3.97
CA ALA A 75 28.15 -10.28 3.19
C ALA A 75 28.46 -10.34 1.68
N GLN A 76 29.69 -10.68 1.31
CA GLN A 76 30.09 -10.90 -0.08
C GLN A 76 29.45 -12.17 -0.68
N GLN A 77 29.23 -13.23 0.12
CA GLN A 77 28.44 -14.39 -0.30
C GLN A 77 26.95 -14.05 -0.45
N TYR A 78 26.38 -13.29 0.49
CA TYR A 78 25.01 -12.77 0.39
C TYR A 78 24.84 -11.98 -0.91
N LYS A 79 25.81 -11.12 -1.27
CA LYS A 79 25.81 -10.37 -2.53
C LYS A 79 25.72 -11.27 -3.77
N ALA A 80 26.48 -12.37 -3.79
CA ALA A 80 26.43 -13.34 -4.88
C ALA A 80 25.09 -14.11 -4.94
N ILE A 81 24.49 -14.42 -3.79
CA ILE A 81 23.20 -15.12 -3.69
C ILE A 81 22.04 -14.21 -4.12
N LEU A 82 21.98 -12.97 -3.61
CA LEU A 82 20.94 -11.98 -3.94
C LEU A 82 20.98 -11.59 -5.43
N ALA A 83 22.16 -11.55 -6.04
CA ALA A 83 22.32 -11.28 -7.47
C ALA A 83 21.60 -12.31 -8.37
N ARG A 84 21.42 -13.57 -7.92
CA ARG A 84 20.64 -14.59 -8.63
C ARG A 84 19.17 -14.17 -8.83
N ASN A 85 18.66 -13.34 -7.92
CA ASN A 85 17.30 -12.78 -7.95
C ASN A 85 17.25 -11.35 -8.53
N ARG A 86 18.34 -10.88 -9.15
CA ARG A 86 18.51 -9.51 -9.68
C ARG A 86 18.44 -8.42 -8.60
N ILE A 87 18.83 -8.74 -7.36
CA ILE A 87 19.00 -7.78 -6.28
C ILE A 87 20.49 -7.46 -6.11
N THR A 88 20.85 -6.18 -6.17
CA THR A 88 22.20 -5.69 -5.96
C THR A 88 22.45 -5.41 -4.48
N LEU A 89 23.38 -6.14 -3.85
CA LEU A 89 23.84 -5.84 -2.50
C LEU A 89 25.09 -4.96 -2.53
N ASN A 90 25.00 -3.78 -1.92
CA ASN A 90 26.12 -2.90 -1.62
C ASN A 90 26.67 -3.28 -0.25
N VAL A 91 27.88 -3.85 -0.19
CA VAL A 91 28.52 -4.21 1.08
C VAL A 91 29.42 -3.05 1.50
N LEU A 92 29.13 -2.46 2.66
CA LEU A 92 29.93 -1.40 3.28
C LEU A 92 30.88 -1.99 4.31
N GLU A 93 32.12 -1.51 4.27
CA GLU A 93 33.15 -1.81 5.25
C GLU A 93 32.85 -1.03 6.54
N SER A 94 33.11 -1.65 7.68
CA SER A 94 32.93 -1.04 9.00
C SER A 94 33.98 -1.52 9.98
N GLU A 95 34.14 -0.81 11.10
CA GLU A 95 35.03 -1.20 12.19
C GLU A 95 34.49 -2.39 13.00
N GLY A 96 33.18 -2.66 12.90
CA GLY A 96 32.53 -3.80 13.52
C GLY A 96 31.08 -3.53 13.93
N SER A 97 30.60 -4.34 14.86
CA SER A 97 29.19 -4.36 15.27
C SER A 97 28.68 -3.06 15.92
N VAL A 98 29.55 -2.28 16.59
CA VAL A 98 29.14 -0.98 17.17
C VAL A 98 28.83 0.02 16.06
N GLU A 99 29.70 0.12 15.05
CA GLU A 99 29.49 1.02 13.91
C GLU A 99 28.31 0.53 13.05
N ASN A 100 28.15 -0.78 12.86
CA ASN A 100 27.00 -1.37 12.20
C ASN A 100 25.67 -0.96 12.86
N LEU A 101 25.60 -1.06 14.20
CA LEU A 101 24.42 -0.66 14.96
C LEU A 101 24.18 0.86 14.88
N HIS A 102 25.22 1.69 14.97
CA HIS A 102 25.09 3.14 14.80
C HIS A 102 24.56 3.51 13.41
N ARG A 103 25.11 2.89 12.34
CA ARG A 103 24.63 3.08 10.96
C ARG A 103 23.18 2.63 10.80
N LEU A 104 22.78 1.49 11.38
CA LEU A 104 21.37 1.06 11.37
C LEU A 104 20.47 2.01 12.16
N ALA A 105 20.92 2.55 13.28
CA ALA A 105 20.14 3.49 14.09
C ALA A 105 19.94 4.86 13.41
N ASP A 106 20.93 5.37 12.65
CA ASP A 106 20.80 6.63 11.90
C ASP A 106 20.00 6.44 10.59
N PRO A 107 18.81 7.06 10.41
CA PRO A 107 18.05 6.97 9.17
C PRO A 107 18.75 7.56 7.94
N LYS A 108 19.79 8.39 8.13
CA LYS A 108 20.53 9.05 7.04
C LYS A 108 21.68 8.22 6.48
N SER A 109 22.03 7.10 7.12
CA SER A 109 23.15 6.25 6.71
C SER A 109 22.94 5.53 5.38
N ASN A 110 21.67 5.37 4.97
CA ASN A 110 21.25 4.51 3.86
C ASN A 110 21.71 3.04 4.01
N VAL A 111 21.88 2.56 5.25
CA VAL A 111 22.09 1.15 5.58
C VAL A 111 20.75 0.51 5.95
N ASP A 112 20.43 -0.62 5.31
CA ASP A 112 19.16 -1.33 5.45
C ASP A 112 19.27 -2.56 6.37
N VAL A 113 20.45 -3.21 6.36
CA VAL A 113 20.74 -4.43 7.12
C VAL A 113 22.21 -4.43 7.61
N ALA A 114 22.50 -5.09 8.72
CA ALA A 114 23.87 -5.31 9.18
C ALA A 114 24.02 -6.57 10.05
N PHE A 115 25.26 -7.02 10.22
CA PHE A 115 25.61 -8.01 11.25
C PHE A 115 25.86 -7.29 12.58
N VAL A 116 25.04 -7.56 13.60
CA VAL A 116 25.16 -6.94 14.92
C VAL A 116 25.33 -8.03 15.97
N GLN A 117 26.30 -7.86 16.86
CA GLN A 117 26.51 -8.76 18.00
C GLN A 117 25.55 -8.37 19.12
N ASP A 118 24.95 -9.36 19.77
CA ASP A 118 24.10 -9.14 20.93
C ASP A 118 24.92 -8.68 22.15
N GLY A 119 24.23 -8.03 23.10
CA GLY A 119 24.85 -7.40 24.28
C GLY A 119 25.43 -6.02 24.00
N LEU A 120 25.19 -5.44 22.81
CA LEU A 120 25.60 -4.08 22.46
C LEU A 120 24.50 -3.06 22.72
N ALA A 121 23.23 -3.46 22.67
CA ALA A 121 22.11 -2.56 22.86
C ALA A 121 21.48 -2.77 24.24
N SER A 122 21.70 -1.84 25.17
CA SER A 122 20.95 -1.81 26.45
C SER A 122 19.43 -1.75 26.26
N LYS A 123 18.99 -1.31 25.08
CA LYS A 123 17.63 -1.41 24.54
C LYS A 123 17.73 -1.24 23.02
N ALA A 124 17.09 -2.11 22.23
CA ALA A 124 16.98 -1.90 20.79
C ALA A 124 16.31 -0.54 20.46
N PRO A 125 16.83 0.23 19.47
CA PRO A 125 16.07 1.30 18.84
C PRO A 125 14.74 0.75 18.29
N GLY A 126 13.66 1.52 18.41
CA GLY A 126 12.30 1.04 18.15
C GLY A 126 12.05 0.54 16.72
N ASP A 127 12.86 1.01 15.77
CA ASP A 127 12.69 0.81 14.34
C ASP A 127 13.62 -0.32 13.79
N LEU A 128 14.29 -1.07 14.68
CA LEU A 128 15.20 -2.17 14.32
C LEU A 128 14.64 -3.54 14.72
N VAL A 129 14.74 -4.49 13.78
CA VAL A 129 14.21 -5.84 13.89
C VAL A 129 15.24 -6.89 13.50
N SER A 130 15.20 -8.05 14.14
CA SER A 130 16.02 -9.20 13.79
C SER A 130 15.40 -9.97 12.63
N LEU A 131 16.25 -10.40 11.67
CA LEU A 131 15.93 -11.45 10.71
C LEU A 131 16.36 -12.84 11.24
N GLY A 132 16.98 -12.88 12.42
CA GLY A 132 17.45 -14.06 13.12
C GLY A 132 18.95 -14.06 13.38
N SER A 133 19.35 -14.81 14.41
CA SER A 133 20.74 -15.14 14.71
C SER A 133 21.39 -15.90 13.56
N VAL A 134 22.68 -15.65 13.29
CA VAL A 134 23.45 -16.29 12.20
C VAL A 134 24.72 -17.03 12.66
N ALA A 135 25.30 -16.68 13.80
CA ALA A 135 26.55 -17.31 14.29
C ALA A 135 26.76 -17.10 15.79
N TYR A 136 27.47 -18.04 16.43
CA TYR A 136 28.09 -17.83 17.74
C TYR A 136 29.48 -17.19 17.60
N VAL A 137 29.80 -16.23 18.47
CA VAL A 137 31.11 -15.56 18.51
C VAL A 137 31.75 -15.76 19.88
N PRO A 138 32.35 -16.94 20.16
CA PRO A 138 32.89 -17.25 21.48
C PRO A 138 34.08 -16.37 21.86
N LEU A 139 34.14 -16.04 23.15
CA LEU A 139 35.26 -15.35 23.77
C LEU A 139 36.26 -16.36 24.33
N ALA A 140 37.40 -16.47 23.67
CA ALA A 140 38.61 -17.11 24.18
C ALA A 140 39.43 -16.09 24.99
N ILE A 141 39.97 -16.51 26.13
CA ILE A 141 40.95 -15.71 26.87
C ILE A 141 42.19 -16.57 27.11
N PHE A 142 43.35 -16.06 26.69
CA PHE A 142 44.65 -16.65 27.01
C PHE A 142 45.40 -15.73 27.95
N TYR A 143 46.15 -16.30 28.89
CA TYR A 143 46.92 -15.53 29.87
C TYR A 143 48.22 -16.23 30.27
N GLN A 144 49.17 -15.48 30.80
CA GLN A 144 50.37 -16.03 31.43
C GLN A 144 50.22 -16.12 32.96
N GLY A 145 50.72 -17.21 33.56
CA GLY A 145 50.91 -17.31 35.02
C GLY A 145 50.18 -18.47 35.73
N PRO A 146 49.82 -18.30 37.01
CA PRO A 146 49.14 -19.33 37.81
C PRO A 146 47.68 -19.50 37.38
N LEU A 147 47.09 -20.66 37.65
CA LEU A 147 45.71 -20.98 37.27
C LEU A 147 44.70 -19.94 37.82
N LEU A 148 43.96 -19.30 36.92
CA LEU A 148 42.87 -18.38 37.24
C LEU A 148 41.51 -19.06 37.00
N THR A 149 40.51 -18.70 37.81
CA THR A 149 39.15 -19.26 37.76
C THR A 149 38.04 -18.21 37.76
N ARG A 150 38.37 -16.94 38.01
CA ARG A 150 37.44 -15.80 37.99
C ARG A 150 38.07 -14.61 37.26
N LEU A 151 37.28 -13.85 36.50
CA LEU A 151 37.77 -12.70 35.75
C LEU A 151 38.30 -11.58 36.66
N SER A 152 37.79 -11.43 37.88
CA SER A 152 38.32 -10.46 38.85
C SER A 152 39.80 -10.68 39.21
N GLN A 153 40.36 -11.87 38.97
CA GLN A 153 41.79 -12.13 39.20
C GLN A 153 42.71 -11.48 38.15
N PHE A 154 42.15 -10.85 37.11
CA PHE A 154 42.87 -10.00 36.16
C PHE A 154 43.04 -8.55 36.65
N GLU A 155 42.62 -8.21 37.87
CA GLU A 155 42.83 -6.89 38.44
C GLU A 155 44.34 -6.54 38.53
N GLY A 156 44.70 -5.31 38.13
CA GLY A 156 46.08 -4.83 38.11
C GLY A 156 46.95 -5.42 36.98
N LYS A 157 46.35 -6.08 35.99
CA LYS A 157 47.05 -6.68 34.83
C LYS A 157 46.97 -5.83 33.57
N ARG A 158 47.77 -6.19 32.57
CA ARG A 158 47.74 -5.67 31.20
C ARG A 158 46.92 -6.61 30.32
N LEU A 159 45.75 -6.17 29.88
CA LEU A 159 44.79 -6.98 29.14
C LEU A 159 44.66 -6.42 27.71
N ALA A 160 44.97 -7.22 26.69
CA ALA A 160 44.51 -6.92 25.34
C ALA A 160 43.03 -7.29 25.22
N ILE A 161 42.18 -6.30 24.94
CA ILE A 161 40.72 -6.46 24.93
C ILE A 161 40.08 -6.21 23.56
N GLY A 162 40.87 -6.23 22.48
CA GLY A 162 40.38 -5.93 21.13
C GLY A 162 40.34 -4.44 20.81
N VAL A 163 40.30 -4.16 19.50
CA VAL A 163 40.26 -2.79 18.95
C VAL A 163 38.95 -2.09 19.27
N GLU A 164 38.98 -0.76 19.25
CA GLU A 164 37.80 0.09 19.47
C GLU A 164 36.72 -0.17 18.41
N GLY A 165 35.44 -0.01 18.77
CA GLY A 165 34.30 -0.32 17.89
C GLY A 165 33.99 -1.83 17.69
N SER A 166 34.88 -2.74 18.11
CA SER A 166 34.67 -4.18 17.94
C SER A 166 33.73 -4.78 19.01
N GLY A 167 32.86 -5.71 18.60
CA GLY A 167 31.96 -6.43 19.54
C GLY A 167 32.70 -7.27 20.60
N ALA A 168 33.92 -7.72 20.28
CA ALA A 168 34.82 -8.39 21.22
C ALA A 168 35.24 -7.48 22.38
N ARG A 169 35.50 -6.20 22.10
CA ARG A 169 35.88 -5.20 23.11
C ARG A 169 34.73 -4.85 24.03
N GLU A 170 33.55 -4.59 23.48
CA GLU A 170 32.36 -4.28 24.30
C GLU A 170 31.94 -5.47 25.18
N LEU A 171 32.07 -6.69 24.67
CA LEU A 171 31.90 -7.90 25.47
C LEU A 171 32.94 -7.97 26.61
N ALA A 172 34.22 -7.78 26.30
CA ALA A 172 35.29 -7.81 27.31
C ALA A 172 35.07 -6.74 28.39
N LEU A 173 34.74 -5.50 28.00
CA LEU A 173 34.42 -4.40 28.93
C LEU A 173 33.22 -4.73 29.82
N THR A 174 32.14 -5.28 29.26
CA THR A 174 30.94 -5.67 30.01
C THR A 174 31.25 -6.73 31.06
N LEU A 175 32.03 -7.76 30.70
CA LEU A 175 32.42 -8.85 31.59
C LEU A 175 33.42 -8.41 32.66
N LEU A 176 34.39 -7.57 32.31
CA LEU A 176 35.37 -7.00 33.24
C LEU A 176 34.68 -6.09 34.26
N LYS A 177 33.77 -5.21 33.81
CA LYS A 177 32.96 -4.35 34.67
C LYS A 177 32.11 -5.16 35.66
N ALA A 178 31.52 -6.27 35.21
CA ALA A 178 30.78 -7.19 36.07
C ALA A 178 31.62 -7.83 37.19
N ASN A 179 32.95 -7.76 37.06
CA ASN A 179 33.96 -8.28 38.00
C ASN A 179 34.77 -7.18 38.69
N GLY A 180 34.35 -5.91 38.59
CA GLY A 180 34.99 -4.76 39.25
C GLY A 180 36.16 -4.13 38.49
N ILE A 181 36.43 -4.55 37.26
CA ILE A 181 37.52 -4.03 36.42
C ILE A 181 36.93 -3.05 35.40
N GLU A 182 37.20 -1.76 35.55
CA GLU A 182 36.73 -0.70 34.66
C GLU A 182 37.90 0.13 34.06
N PRO A 183 37.69 0.79 32.90
CA PRO A 183 38.66 1.74 32.34
C PRO A 183 39.04 2.85 33.33
N GLY A 184 40.31 3.22 33.37
CA GLY A 184 40.85 4.22 34.31
C GLY A 184 41.21 3.67 35.70
N GLY A 185 40.94 2.39 35.97
CA GLY A 185 41.42 1.69 37.17
C GLY A 185 42.89 1.26 37.10
N THR A 186 43.29 0.37 38.02
CA THR A 186 44.64 -0.21 38.11
C THR A 186 45.01 -1.15 36.96
N THR A 187 44.01 -1.61 36.19
CA THR A 187 44.16 -2.60 35.12
C THR A 187 44.32 -1.89 33.78
N ALA A 188 45.40 -2.17 33.07
CA ALA A 188 45.69 -1.55 31.77
C ALA A 188 44.92 -2.28 30.66
N LEU A 189 43.94 -1.60 30.04
CA LEU A 189 43.10 -2.15 28.98
C LEU A 189 43.60 -1.66 27.61
N LEU A 190 44.15 -2.57 26.81
CA LEU A 190 44.91 -2.26 25.59
C LEU A 190 44.11 -2.63 24.33
N PRO A 191 44.10 -1.77 23.29
CA PRO A 191 43.36 -2.00 22.04
C PRO A 191 44.09 -2.94 21.06
N LEU A 192 44.69 -4.03 21.57
CA LEU A 192 45.36 -5.05 20.75
C LEU A 192 44.39 -6.19 20.44
N SER A 193 44.52 -6.79 19.25
CA SER A 193 43.66 -7.88 18.79
C SER A 193 44.45 -8.92 17.99
N GLY A 194 43.88 -10.11 17.81
CA GLY A 194 44.35 -11.15 16.90
C GLY A 194 45.84 -11.49 17.06
N GLU A 195 46.58 -11.43 15.95
CA GLU A 195 48.02 -11.71 15.90
C GLU A 195 48.85 -10.77 16.79
N ASP A 196 48.54 -9.47 16.84
CA ASP A 196 49.28 -8.50 17.67
C ASP A 196 49.07 -8.77 19.15
N ALA A 197 47.85 -9.13 19.56
CA ALA A 197 47.56 -9.55 20.93
C ALA A 197 48.23 -10.88 21.27
N ALA A 198 48.21 -11.86 20.35
CA ALA A 198 48.88 -13.14 20.54
C ALA A 198 50.40 -12.97 20.69
N GLN A 199 51.05 -12.18 19.83
CA GLN A 199 52.49 -11.90 19.89
C GLN A 199 52.85 -11.10 21.15
N ALA A 200 52.06 -10.07 21.50
CA ALA A 200 52.27 -9.32 22.74
C ALA A 200 52.14 -10.21 23.99
N LEU A 201 51.24 -11.21 23.96
CA LEU A 201 51.10 -12.19 25.02
C LEU A 201 52.30 -13.13 25.08
N THR A 202 52.82 -13.63 23.95
CA THR A 202 54.01 -14.48 23.95
C THR A 202 55.27 -13.73 24.39
N ASP A 203 55.36 -12.43 24.07
CA ASP A 203 56.47 -11.55 24.44
C ASP A 203 56.43 -11.10 25.92
N GLY A 204 55.37 -11.41 26.67
CA GLY A 204 55.17 -10.91 28.04
C GLY A 204 54.89 -9.40 28.12
N LYS A 205 54.56 -8.75 26.99
CA LYS A 205 54.16 -7.33 26.90
C LYS A 205 52.76 -7.09 27.46
N ILE A 206 51.92 -8.12 27.48
CA ILE A 206 50.63 -8.18 28.15
C ILE A 206 50.52 -9.46 28.99
N ASP A 207 49.59 -9.48 29.94
CA ASP A 207 49.38 -10.60 30.84
C ASP A 207 48.21 -11.50 30.39
N ALA A 208 47.24 -10.95 29.64
CA ALA A 208 46.19 -11.72 28.99
C ALA A 208 45.71 -11.09 27.68
N ALA A 209 45.20 -11.93 26.77
CA ALA A 209 44.56 -11.56 25.51
C ALA A 209 43.15 -12.13 25.43
N PHE A 210 42.17 -11.25 25.17
CA PHE A 210 40.77 -11.57 24.94
C PHE A 210 40.55 -11.60 23.42
N LEU A 211 40.18 -12.76 22.91
CA LEU A 211 40.09 -13.06 21.47
C LEU A 211 38.68 -13.59 21.17
N ALA A 212 38.04 -13.04 20.14
CA ALA A 212 36.72 -13.45 19.67
C ALA A 212 36.59 -13.23 18.15
N GLY A 213 35.77 -14.05 17.49
CA GLY A 213 35.56 -13.99 16.04
C GLY A 213 36.87 -14.06 15.25
N ASP A 214 37.12 -13.07 14.39
CA ASP A 214 38.32 -13.02 13.54
C ASP A 214 39.66 -12.90 14.29
N SER A 215 39.64 -12.59 15.59
CA SER A 215 40.85 -12.62 16.44
C SER A 215 41.13 -13.99 17.08
N ALA A 216 40.14 -14.90 17.07
CA ALA A 216 40.21 -16.23 17.67
C ALA A 216 40.29 -17.36 16.61
N GLN A 217 40.92 -17.08 15.46
CA GLN A 217 41.03 -18.06 14.37
C GLN A 217 41.80 -19.32 14.80
N PRO A 218 41.43 -20.54 14.34
CA PRO A 218 42.01 -21.79 14.82
C PRO A 218 43.55 -21.87 14.83
N PRO A 219 44.30 -21.33 13.84
CA PRO A 219 45.76 -21.30 13.90
C PRO A 219 46.32 -20.48 15.06
N VAL A 220 45.66 -19.36 15.42
CA VAL A 220 46.04 -18.49 16.54
C VAL A 220 45.82 -19.22 17.86
N MET A 221 44.63 -19.82 18.01
CA MET A 221 44.23 -20.64 19.15
C MET A 221 45.20 -21.82 19.36
N ALA A 222 45.47 -22.57 18.29
CA ALA A 222 46.39 -23.71 18.33
C ALA A 222 47.81 -23.28 18.68
N ARG A 223 48.32 -22.17 18.13
CA ARG A 223 49.65 -21.64 18.49
C ARG A 223 49.71 -21.28 19.97
N LEU A 224 48.76 -20.51 20.50
CA LEU A 224 48.75 -20.08 21.90
C LEU A 224 48.66 -21.27 22.88
N LEU A 225 47.93 -22.33 22.53
CA LEU A 225 47.87 -23.57 23.33
C LEU A 225 49.23 -24.31 23.43
N HIS A 226 50.15 -24.12 22.50
CA HIS A 226 51.49 -24.74 22.53
C HIS A 226 52.54 -23.88 23.26
N VAL A 227 52.27 -22.61 23.57
CA VAL A 227 53.25 -21.73 24.21
C VAL A 227 53.39 -22.08 25.69
N ARG A 228 54.60 -22.45 26.12
CA ARG A 228 54.87 -22.79 27.52
C ARG A 228 54.61 -21.58 28.42
N GLY A 229 53.79 -21.76 29.45
CA GLY A 229 53.43 -20.72 30.41
C GLY A 229 52.18 -19.91 30.04
N VAL A 230 51.72 -19.99 28.78
CA VAL A 230 50.40 -19.52 28.37
C VAL A 230 49.35 -20.57 28.74
N ARG A 231 48.18 -20.11 29.20
CA ARG A 231 47.04 -20.93 29.60
C ARG A 231 45.77 -20.39 28.97
N PHE A 232 44.85 -21.30 28.65
CA PHE A 232 43.47 -20.94 28.36
C PHE A 232 42.71 -20.66 29.67
N PHE A 233 41.85 -19.64 29.69
CA PHE A 233 40.95 -19.35 30.80
C PHE A 233 39.65 -20.13 30.63
N ASP A 234 39.52 -21.20 31.41
CA ASP A 234 38.32 -22.02 31.42
C ASP A 234 37.21 -21.33 32.23
N PHE A 235 36.08 -20.99 31.59
CA PHE A 235 34.98 -20.25 32.21
C PHE A 235 34.18 -21.13 33.19
N LYS A 236 34.73 -21.37 34.39
CA LYS A 236 34.05 -22.08 35.50
C LYS A 236 32.73 -21.43 35.93
N GLN A 237 32.48 -20.18 35.54
CA GLN A 237 31.25 -19.42 35.82
C GLN A 237 30.39 -19.20 34.56
N ALA A 238 30.59 -19.94 33.46
CA ALA A 238 29.87 -19.75 32.20
C ALA A 238 28.34 -19.71 32.35
N ASP A 239 27.75 -20.66 33.09
CA ASP A 239 26.31 -20.69 33.36
C ASP A 239 25.82 -19.46 34.15
N ALA A 240 26.65 -18.92 35.05
CA ALA A 240 26.30 -17.72 35.82
C ALA A 240 26.29 -16.46 34.93
N PHE A 241 27.24 -16.38 33.97
CA PHE A 241 27.22 -15.33 32.95
C PHE A 241 26.01 -15.47 32.02
N ALA A 242 25.75 -16.66 31.48
CA ALA A 242 24.61 -16.92 30.59
C ALA A 242 23.24 -16.63 31.25
N ARG A 243 23.11 -16.88 32.56
CA ARG A 243 21.88 -16.54 33.31
C ARG A 243 21.76 -15.06 33.66
N ARG A 244 22.88 -14.33 33.77
CA ARG A 244 22.90 -12.89 34.09
C ARG A 244 22.80 -12.00 32.84
N TYR A 245 23.28 -12.49 31.71
CA TYR A 245 23.33 -11.81 30.43
C TYR A 245 22.68 -12.72 29.38
N PRO A 246 21.38 -12.54 29.06
CA PRO A 246 20.64 -13.43 28.16
C PRO A 246 21.30 -13.61 26.79
N PHE A 247 21.99 -12.57 26.29
CA PHE A 247 22.75 -12.61 25.05
C PHE A 247 23.91 -13.62 25.04
N LEU A 248 24.36 -14.10 26.21
CA LEU A 248 25.45 -15.07 26.32
C LEU A 248 24.95 -16.52 26.37
N THR A 249 25.49 -17.35 25.48
CA THR A 249 25.38 -18.80 25.53
C THR A 249 26.67 -19.40 26.11
N ALA A 250 26.55 -20.35 27.04
CA ALA A 250 27.68 -21.18 27.48
C ALA A 250 27.99 -22.22 26.40
N ILE A 251 29.23 -22.25 25.90
CA ILE A 251 29.70 -23.18 24.86
C ILE A 251 30.85 -24.00 25.40
N THR A 252 30.88 -25.30 25.09
CA THR A 252 31.98 -26.20 25.43
C THR A 252 32.64 -26.71 24.15
N ILE A 253 33.93 -26.46 23.99
CA ILE A 253 34.74 -27.10 22.94
C ILE A 253 35.16 -28.47 23.45
N PRO A 254 34.81 -29.57 22.75
CA PRO A 254 35.20 -30.91 23.19
C PRO A 254 36.70 -31.11 23.09
N MET A 255 37.20 -32.04 23.91
CA MET A 255 38.57 -32.53 23.84
C MET A 255 38.90 -33.02 22.42
N GLY A 256 40.09 -32.70 21.90
CA GLY A 256 40.52 -33.09 20.55
C GLY A 256 39.93 -32.28 19.37
N ALA A 257 39.10 -31.27 19.63
CA ALA A 257 38.41 -30.45 18.62
C ALA A 257 39.31 -29.76 17.56
N PHE A 258 40.53 -29.36 17.93
CA PHE A 258 41.46 -28.65 17.05
C PHE A 258 42.46 -29.60 16.38
N ASP A 259 42.88 -30.65 17.09
CA ASP A 259 43.73 -31.71 16.56
C ASP A 259 43.41 -33.04 17.25
N LEU A 260 42.78 -33.97 16.52
CA LEU A 260 42.42 -35.30 17.03
C LEU A 260 43.64 -36.23 17.20
N ARG A 261 44.75 -36.01 16.48
CA ARG A 261 45.97 -36.81 16.59
C ARG A 261 46.72 -36.48 17.88
N HIS A 262 46.81 -35.20 18.21
CA HIS A 262 47.50 -34.72 19.41
C HIS A 262 46.56 -34.44 20.58
N ASN A 263 45.26 -34.74 20.42
CA ASN A 263 44.21 -34.52 21.40
C ASN A 263 44.19 -33.07 21.93
N LEU A 264 44.08 -32.09 21.03
CA LEU A 264 44.02 -30.67 21.36
C LEU A 264 42.60 -30.12 21.14
N PRO A 265 41.99 -29.42 22.12
CA PRO A 265 42.48 -29.23 23.48
C PRO A 265 42.49 -30.55 24.29
N PRO A 266 43.39 -30.71 25.28
CA PRO A 266 43.54 -31.95 26.05
C PRO A 266 42.44 -32.18 27.08
N GLU A 267 41.65 -31.15 27.38
CA GLU A 267 40.44 -31.19 28.20
C GLU A 267 39.36 -30.33 27.51
N PRO A 268 38.06 -30.55 27.81
CA PRO A 268 37.01 -29.67 27.31
C PRO A 268 37.20 -28.23 27.79
N MET A 269 37.07 -27.26 26.87
CA MET A 269 37.20 -25.84 27.17
C MET A 269 35.83 -25.17 27.26
N HIS A 270 35.50 -24.58 28.40
CA HIS A 270 34.25 -23.85 28.63
C HIS A 270 34.45 -22.38 28.30
N MET A 271 33.52 -21.85 27.51
CA MET A 271 33.50 -20.49 27.01
C MET A 271 32.11 -19.87 27.16
N ILE A 272 32.06 -18.56 27.01
CA ILE A 272 30.83 -17.81 26.77
C ILE A 272 30.88 -17.20 25.38
N ALA A 273 29.74 -17.16 24.71
CA ALA A 273 29.59 -16.62 23.37
C ALA A 273 28.35 -15.73 23.30
N PRO A 274 28.46 -14.43 22.96
CA PRO A 274 27.35 -13.74 22.32
C PRO A 274 26.96 -14.42 21.02
N THR A 275 25.75 -14.13 20.57
CA THR A 275 25.30 -14.47 19.23
C THR A 275 25.41 -13.22 18.34
N VAL A 276 25.52 -13.40 17.03
CA VAL A 276 25.38 -12.32 16.05
C VAL A 276 24.06 -12.50 15.32
N GLU A 277 23.30 -11.43 15.24
CA GLU A 277 22.03 -11.34 14.53
C GLU A 277 22.20 -10.59 13.20
N LEU A 278 21.36 -10.97 12.22
CA LEU A 278 21.16 -10.21 10.99
C LEU A 278 20.06 -9.18 11.26
N VAL A 279 20.44 -7.97 11.63
CA VAL A 279 19.50 -6.91 12.03
C VAL A 279 19.17 -6.02 10.83
N ALA A 280 17.90 -5.68 10.66
CA ALA A 280 17.39 -4.81 9.61
C ALA A 280 16.49 -3.71 10.21
N ARG A 281 16.12 -2.73 9.38
CA ARG A 281 15.03 -1.80 9.72
C ARG A 281 13.66 -2.48 9.61
N ASP A 282 12.71 -2.06 10.43
CA ASP A 282 11.31 -2.46 10.39
C ASP A 282 10.64 -2.22 9.02
N SER A 283 11.10 -1.20 8.31
CA SER A 283 10.69 -0.75 6.99
C SER A 283 11.31 -1.53 5.83
N LEU A 284 12.11 -2.58 6.11
CA LEU A 284 12.63 -3.49 5.09
C LEU A 284 11.47 -4.22 4.37
N HIS A 285 11.46 -4.15 3.04
CA HIS A 285 10.40 -4.79 2.25
C HIS A 285 10.36 -6.33 2.46
N PRO A 286 9.18 -6.95 2.72
CA PRO A 286 9.03 -8.38 3.02
C PRO A 286 9.78 -9.35 2.10
N ALA A 287 9.69 -9.12 0.78
CA ALA A 287 10.36 -9.94 -0.23
C ALA A 287 11.90 -9.92 -0.12
N LEU A 288 12.51 -8.87 0.43
CA LEU A 288 13.95 -8.80 0.70
C LEU A 288 14.32 -9.50 2.00
N SER A 289 13.44 -9.45 3.02
CA SER A 289 13.58 -10.23 4.25
C SER A 289 13.61 -11.74 3.95
N ASP A 290 12.64 -12.26 3.19
CA ASP A 290 12.60 -13.66 2.74
C ASP A 290 13.90 -14.09 1.98
N LEU A 291 14.48 -13.20 1.15
CA LEU A 291 15.73 -13.44 0.42
C LEU A 291 16.98 -13.40 1.30
N LEU A 292 17.03 -12.48 2.28
CA LEU A 292 18.14 -12.36 3.22
C LEU A 292 18.21 -13.58 4.15
N ILE A 293 17.07 -14.10 4.60
CA ILE A 293 17.02 -15.31 5.43
C ILE A 293 17.37 -16.56 4.59
N GLU A 294 17.02 -16.59 3.30
CA GLU A 294 17.49 -17.64 2.38
C GLU A 294 19.01 -17.59 2.17
N ALA A 295 19.58 -16.40 1.95
CA ALA A 295 21.03 -16.24 1.88
C ALA A 295 21.72 -16.63 3.20
N ALA A 296 21.11 -16.27 4.34
CA ALA A 296 21.59 -16.67 5.65
C ALA A 296 21.58 -18.19 5.84
N LYS A 297 20.55 -18.90 5.34
CA LYS A 297 20.51 -20.37 5.33
C LYS A 297 21.61 -20.99 4.47
N GLU A 298 21.89 -20.42 3.29
CA GLU A 298 22.94 -20.93 2.41
C GLU A 298 24.34 -20.71 2.99
N VAL A 299 24.59 -19.57 3.64
CA VAL A 299 25.92 -19.21 4.19
C VAL A 299 26.17 -19.79 5.59
N HIS A 300 25.16 -19.79 6.46
CA HIS A 300 25.30 -20.15 7.87
C HIS A 300 24.64 -21.49 8.25
N GLY A 301 23.95 -22.17 7.32
CA GLY A 301 23.27 -23.45 7.59
C GLY A 301 24.20 -24.67 7.70
N HIS A 302 25.49 -24.53 7.43
CA HIS A 302 26.47 -25.61 7.50
C HIS A 302 26.92 -25.90 8.94
N SER A 303 27.35 -27.14 9.20
CA SER A 303 27.99 -27.52 10.46
C SER A 303 29.39 -26.92 10.56
N THR A 304 29.72 -26.37 11.72
CA THR A 304 31.09 -25.92 12.07
C THR A 304 31.51 -26.56 13.39
N LEU A 305 32.68 -26.19 13.93
CA LEU A 305 33.06 -26.61 15.28
C LEU A 305 32.11 -26.07 16.38
N LEU A 306 31.43 -24.94 16.11
CA LEU A 306 30.61 -24.22 17.09
C LEU A 306 29.11 -24.49 16.96
N GLN A 307 28.65 -25.07 15.85
CA GLN A 307 27.24 -25.21 15.53
C GLN A 307 26.94 -26.46 14.71
N ARG A 308 25.74 -27.01 14.86
CA ARG A 308 25.23 -28.13 14.03
C ARG A 308 24.71 -27.62 12.69
N ALA A 309 24.63 -28.53 11.71
CA ALA A 309 23.97 -28.24 10.45
C ALA A 309 22.48 -27.89 10.69
N GLY A 310 22.01 -26.80 10.07
CA GLY A 310 20.66 -26.27 10.26
C GLY A 310 20.40 -25.57 11.59
N GLU A 311 21.42 -25.34 12.43
CA GLU A 311 21.28 -24.60 13.70
C GLU A 311 21.10 -23.08 13.49
N PHE A 312 21.66 -22.55 12.40
CA PHE A 312 21.48 -21.17 11.97
C PHE A 312 21.02 -21.08 10.50
N PRO A 313 20.37 -19.98 10.10
CA PRO A 313 19.89 -18.89 10.93
C PRO A 313 18.68 -19.33 11.78
N ALA A 314 18.47 -18.68 12.92
CA ALA A 314 17.46 -19.08 13.90
C ALA A 314 16.63 -17.89 14.42
N PRO A 315 15.32 -18.07 14.71
CA PRO A 315 14.44 -17.05 15.29
C PRO A 315 14.65 -16.91 16.81
N ARG A 316 15.91 -16.78 17.25
CA ARG A 316 16.21 -16.41 18.64
C ARG A 316 16.14 -14.90 18.72
N THR A 317 15.49 -14.38 19.76
CA THR A 317 15.37 -12.94 20.03
C THR A 317 16.21 -12.62 21.25
N GLN A 318 17.25 -11.81 21.08
CA GLN A 318 18.09 -11.33 22.18
C GLN A 318 17.84 -9.83 22.40
N ASP A 319 18.67 -8.97 21.81
CA ASP A 319 18.57 -7.51 21.94
C ASP A 319 17.40 -6.95 21.10
N PHE A 320 17.10 -7.57 19.95
CA PHE A 320 16.14 -7.09 18.95
C PHE A 320 14.88 -7.98 18.85
N PRO A 321 13.68 -7.40 18.63
CA PRO A 321 12.49 -8.18 18.32
C PRO A 321 12.61 -8.84 16.94
N ILE A 322 12.13 -10.08 16.79
CA ILE A 322 12.06 -10.73 15.49
C ILE A 322 11.07 -9.98 14.58
N SER A 323 11.47 -9.73 13.33
CA SER A 323 10.58 -9.17 12.30
C SER A 323 9.37 -10.10 12.08
N ASP A 324 8.18 -9.54 11.85
CA ASP A 324 6.99 -10.31 11.46
C ASP A 324 7.21 -11.15 10.20
N ASP A 325 8.02 -10.64 9.25
CA ASP A 325 8.41 -11.37 8.05
C ASP A 325 9.27 -12.58 8.37
N ALA A 326 10.26 -12.39 9.24
CA ALA A 326 11.13 -13.47 9.69
C ALA A 326 10.33 -14.50 10.50
N ALA A 327 9.47 -14.06 11.42
CA ALA A 327 8.59 -14.92 12.21
C ALA A 327 7.65 -15.76 11.33
N ARG A 328 7.07 -15.17 10.26
CA ARG A 328 6.33 -15.90 9.23
C ARG A 328 7.23 -16.93 8.55
N TYR A 329 8.39 -16.51 8.08
CA TYR A 329 9.32 -17.34 7.30
C TYR A 329 9.81 -18.56 8.08
N TYR A 330 10.17 -18.41 9.37
CA TYR A 330 10.57 -19.55 10.20
C TYR A 330 9.41 -20.50 10.54
N LYS A 331 8.17 -19.99 10.67
CA LYS A 331 6.98 -20.83 10.93
C LYS A 331 6.46 -21.57 9.70
N SER A 332 6.54 -20.95 8.52
CA SER A 332 5.76 -21.37 7.33
C SER A 332 6.56 -21.43 6.03
N GLY A 333 7.82 -20.96 6.02
CA GLY A 333 8.65 -20.78 4.84
C GLY A 333 8.25 -19.54 4.03
N LYS A 334 8.74 -19.47 2.78
CA LYS A 334 8.37 -18.43 1.82
C LYS A 334 6.86 -18.33 1.63
N GLY A 335 6.36 -17.11 1.44
CA GLY A 335 4.96 -16.86 1.08
C GLY A 335 4.52 -17.63 -0.18
N PHE A 336 3.22 -17.93 -0.31
CA PHE A 336 2.69 -18.83 -1.35
C PHE A 336 3.15 -18.47 -2.78
N LEU A 337 3.07 -17.19 -3.17
CA LEU A 337 3.54 -16.70 -4.46
C LEU A 337 5.04 -16.96 -4.67
N TYR A 338 5.87 -16.65 -3.69
CA TYR A 338 7.33 -16.81 -3.69
C TYR A 338 7.80 -18.27 -3.57
N ARG A 339 6.88 -19.21 -3.33
CA ARG A 339 7.13 -20.66 -3.30
C ARG A 339 6.92 -21.33 -4.65
N VAL A 340 5.96 -20.83 -5.44
CA VAL A 340 5.54 -21.44 -6.72
C VAL A 340 6.14 -20.69 -7.91
N LEU A 341 6.39 -19.39 -7.79
CA LEU A 341 6.88 -18.53 -8.86
C LEU A 341 8.33 -18.09 -8.61
N PRO A 342 9.18 -18.02 -9.66
CA PRO A 342 10.49 -17.37 -9.56
C PRO A 342 10.36 -15.94 -9.04
N PHE A 343 11.33 -15.45 -8.25
CA PHE A 343 11.26 -14.15 -7.58
C PHE A 343 10.86 -12.99 -8.51
N TRP A 344 11.40 -12.94 -9.73
CA TRP A 344 11.03 -11.92 -10.71
C TRP A 344 9.56 -12.01 -11.14
N VAL A 345 8.99 -13.20 -11.26
CA VAL A 345 7.58 -13.41 -11.60
C VAL A 345 6.68 -13.09 -10.41
N ALA A 346 7.08 -13.43 -9.18
CA ALA A 346 6.38 -13.02 -7.95
C ALA A 346 6.39 -11.48 -7.79
N SER A 347 7.55 -10.84 -7.96
CA SER A 347 7.67 -9.38 -7.92
C SER A 347 6.92 -8.67 -9.06
N LEU A 348 6.88 -9.27 -10.26
CA LEU A 348 6.07 -8.77 -11.36
C LEU A 348 4.57 -8.96 -11.09
N ALA A 349 4.18 -10.07 -10.47
CA ALA A 349 2.80 -10.32 -10.05
C ALA A 349 2.35 -9.33 -8.96
N ASP A 350 3.17 -9.05 -7.95
CA ASP A 350 2.88 -7.98 -6.97
C ASP A 350 2.69 -6.63 -7.69
N ARG A 351 3.62 -6.23 -8.57
CA ARG A 351 3.49 -5.00 -9.40
C ARG A 351 2.20 -4.99 -10.23
N LEU A 352 1.80 -6.12 -10.79
CA LEU A 352 0.65 -6.22 -11.69
C LEU A 352 -0.68 -6.29 -10.92
N ILE A 353 -0.74 -7.01 -9.79
CA ILE A 353 -1.93 -7.14 -8.94
C ILE A 353 -2.27 -5.79 -8.29
N VAL A 354 -1.26 -5.05 -7.82
CA VAL A 354 -1.42 -3.69 -7.29
C VAL A 354 -2.03 -2.73 -8.31
N LEU A 355 -1.71 -2.91 -9.59
CA LEU A 355 -2.31 -2.13 -10.68
C LEU A 355 -3.69 -2.66 -11.11
N LEU A 356 -3.86 -3.97 -11.22
CA LEU A 356 -5.06 -4.61 -11.75
C LEU A 356 -6.24 -4.61 -10.78
N VAL A 357 -6.03 -4.87 -9.49
CA VAL A 357 -7.13 -4.93 -8.51
C VAL A 357 -7.93 -3.62 -8.46
N PRO A 358 -7.32 -2.42 -8.35
CA PRO A 358 -8.04 -1.15 -8.40
C PRO A 358 -8.75 -0.91 -9.73
N ILE A 359 -8.10 -1.26 -10.86
CA ILE A 359 -8.70 -1.17 -12.19
C ILE A 359 -9.96 -2.03 -12.25
N ILE A 360 -9.90 -3.29 -11.81
CA ILE A 360 -11.03 -4.23 -11.82
C ILE A 360 -12.16 -3.72 -10.89
N VAL A 361 -11.81 -3.24 -9.70
CA VAL A 361 -12.77 -2.71 -8.71
C VAL A 361 -13.54 -1.49 -9.24
N VAL A 362 -12.94 -0.63 -10.07
CA VAL A 362 -13.66 0.49 -10.71
C VAL A 362 -14.33 0.08 -12.04
N LEU A 363 -13.68 -0.76 -12.83
CA LEU A 363 -14.16 -1.14 -14.17
C LEU A 363 -15.46 -1.96 -14.11
N ILE A 364 -15.58 -2.90 -13.15
CA ILE A 364 -16.80 -3.72 -13.00
C ILE A 364 -18.06 -2.86 -12.75
N PRO A 365 -18.13 -1.98 -11.72
CA PRO A 365 -19.27 -1.09 -11.53
C PRO A 365 -19.35 0.00 -12.62
N GLY A 366 -18.22 0.51 -13.11
CA GLY A 366 -18.17 1.48 -14.21
C GLY A 366 -18.87 0.98 -15.46
N MET A 367 -18.57 -0.24 -15.92
CA MET A 367 -19.24 -0.87 -17.07
C MET A 367 -20.75 -1.05 -16.86
N ARG A 368 -21.22 -1.27 -15.62
CA ARG A 368 -22.67 -1.29 -15.32
C ARG A 368 -23.32 0.09 -15.39
N LEU A 369 -22.58 1.17 -15.12
CA LEU A 369 -23.10 2.54 -15.22
C LEU A 369 -23.14 3.08 -16.66
N VAL A 370 -22.26 2.64 -17.56
CA VAL A 370 -22.19 3.16 -18.95
C VAL A 370 -23.55 3.15 -19.68
N PRO A 371 -24.33 2.04 -19.72
CA PRO A 371 -25.62 2.02 -20.41
C PRO A 371 -26.63 3.00 -19.80
N SER A 372 -26.66 3.12 -18.47
CA SER A 372 -27.56 4.03 -17.74
C SER A 372 -27.23 5.49 -18.00
N LEU A 373 -25.94 5.86 -17.90
CA LEU A 373 -25.47 7.23 -18.17
C LEU A 373 -25.69 7.63 -19.64
N TYR A 374 -25.46 6.71 -20.58
CA TYR A 374 -25.72 6.93 -22.00
C TYR A 374 -27.22 7.15 -22.26
N ALA A 375 -28.08 6.28 -21.71
CA ALA A 375 -29.54 6.41 -21.83
C ALA A 375 -30.06 7.72 -21.22
N TRP A 376 -29.63 8.05 -20.00
CA TRP A 376 -29.99 9.30 -19.32
C TRP A 376 -29.57 10.52 -20.13
N ARG A 377 -28.37 10.54 -20.72
CA ARG A 377 -27.88 11.67 -21.51
C ARG A 377 -28.63 11.85 -22.83
N VAL A 378 -28.95 10.75 -23.53
CA VAL A 378 -29.77 10.81 -24.76
C VAL A 378 -31.19 11.30 -24.42
N LYS A 379 -31.84 10.72 -23.41
CA LYS A 379 -33.17 11.14 -22.94
C LYS A 379 -33.20 12.60 -22.47
N SER A 380 -32.17 13.06 -21.77
CA SER A 380 -32.09 14.45 -21.27
C SER A 380 -32.09 15.49 -22.39
N ARG A 381 -31.56 15.17 -23.59
CA ARG A 381 -31.68 16.04 -24.77
C ARG A 381 -33.11 16.12 -25.29
N ILE A 382 -33.82 14.99 -25.33
CA ILE A 382 -35.23 14.91 -25.72
C ILE A 382 -36.08 15.70 -24.72
N TYR A 383 -35.92 15.48 -23.42
CA TYR A 383 -36.69 16.16 -22.37
C TYR A 383 -36.48 17.68 -22.33
N ARG A 384 -35.30 18.20 -22.69
CA ARG A 384 -35.09 19.65 -22.83
C ARG A 384 -36.03 20.27 -23.87
N TRP A 385 -36.14 19.64 -25.04
CA TRP A 385 -37.05 20.11 -26.10
C TRP A 385 -38.52 19.85 -25.75
N TYR A 386 -38.82 18.74 -25.09
CA TYR A 386 -40.16 18.46 -24.57
C TYR A 386 -40.62 19.53 -23.56
N GLY A 387 -39.73 19.98 -22.67
CA GLY A 387 -39.98 21.09 -21.75
C GLY A 387 -40.18 22.43 -22.46
N SER A 388 -39.40 22.72 -23.52
CA SER A 388 -39.61 23.90 -24.37
C SER A 388 -40.96 23.84 -25.11
N LEU A 389 -41.39 22.66 -25.55
CA LEU A 389 -42.69 22.47 -26.21
C LEU A 389 -43.86 22.68 -25.25
N ILE A 390 -43.81 22.12 -24.04
CA ILE A 390 -44.82 22.37 -22.99
C ILE A 390 -44.87 23.85 -22.58
N ALA A 391 -43.71 24.53 -22.50
CA ALA A 391 -43.68 25.95 -22.21
C ALA A 391 -44.36 26.78 -23.32
N LEU A 392 -44.20 26.36 -24.58
CA LEU A 392 -44.87 26.96 -25.74
C LEU A 392 -46.38 26.66 -25.75
N GLU A 393 -46.78 25.44 -25.41
CA GLU A 393 -48.18 25.01 -25.28
C GLU A 393 -48.92 25.80 -24.18
N ARG A 394 -48.28 26.03 -23.02
CA ARG A 394 -48.85 26.88 -21.97
C ARG A 394 -48.96 28.35 -22.38
N ALA A 395 -48.03 28.84 -23.19
CA ALA A 395 -48.12 30.19 -23.76
C ALA A 395 -49.18 30.29 -24.88
N ALA A 396 -49.49 29.18 -25.55
CA ALA A 396 -50.61 29.08 -26.48
C ALA A 396 -51.97 29.11 -25.76
N MET A 397 -52.08 28.40 -24.63
CA MET A 397 -53.29 28.30 -23.81
C MET A 397 -53.62 29.58 -22.99
N ALA A 398 -52.89 30.67 -23.21
CA ALA A 398 -53.02 31.92 -22.46
C ALA A 398 -53.67 33.06 -23.29
N ASP A 399 -54.45 32.71 -24.32
CA ASP A 399 -55.08 33.62 -25.30
C ASP A 399 -54.15 34.71 -25.86
N PRO A 400 -53.07 34.31 -26.58
CA PRO A 400 -52.08 35.24 -27.11
C PRO A 400 -52.64 36.08 -28.28
N SER A 401 -52.25 37.35 -28.34
CA SER A 401 -52.63 38.24 -29.45
C SER A 401 -52.13 37.74 -30.81
N PRO A 402 -52.73 38.16 -31.95
CA PRO A 402 -52.32 37.71 -33.28
C PRO A 402 -50.82 37.91 -33.59
N ALA A 403 -50.21 38.96 -33.04
CA ALA A 403 -48.78 39.24 -33.18
C ALA A 403 -47.91 38.28 -32.33
N GLU A 404 -48.38 37.89 -31.14
CA GLU A 404 -47.71 36.92 -30.27
C GLU A 404 -47.83 35.51 -30.81
N ARG A 405 -48.99 35.15 -31.37
CA ARG A 405 -49.19 33.89 -32.11
C ARG A 405 -48.16 33.70 -33.24
N HIS A 406 -47.91 34.75 -34.02
CA HIS A 406 -46.87 34.75 -35.07
C HIS A 406 -45.42 34.67 -34.53
N LYS A 407 -45.21 34.95 -33.24
CA LYS A 407 -43.94 34.75 -32.54
C LYS A 407 -43.83 33.32 -31.99
N LEU A 408 -44.91 32.77 -31.44
CA LEU A 408 -45.00 31.39 -30.97
C LEU A 408 -44.81 30.38 -32.13
N LEU A 409 -45.41 30.62 -33.29
CA LEU A 409 -45.21 29.78 -34.49
C LEU A 409 -43.75 29.76 -34.95
N ARG A 410 -43.07 30.91 -34.99
CA ARG A 410 -41.64 30.98 -35.31
C ARG A 410 -40.76 30.30 -34.25
N GLN A 411 -41.18 30.28 -32.99
CA GLN A 411 -40.51 29.52 -31.94
C GLN A 411 -40.74 28.00 -32.10
N LEU A 412 -41.93 27.58 -32.54
CA LEU A 412 -42.22 26.19 -32.89
C LEU A 412 -41.37 25.71 -34.08
N ASP A 413 -41.28 26.50 -35.15
CA ASP A 413 -40.41 26.22 -36.30
C ASP A 413 -38.93 26.10 -35.89
N ALA A 414 -38.44 27.00 -35.01
CA ALA A 414 -37.07 26.95 -34.51
C ALA A 414 -36.79 25.72 -33.63
N ILE A 415 -37.78 25.26 -32.85
CA ILE A 415 -37.71 23.98 -32.11
C ILE A 415 -37.67 22.81 -33.09
N GLU A 416 -38.52 22.81 -34.13
CA GLU A 416 -38.61 21.73 -35.12
C GLU A 416 -37.31 21.58 -35.94
N ASP A 417 -36.78 22.68 -36.50
CA ASP A 417 -35.49 22.68 -37.22
C ASP A 417 -34.33 22.24 -36.29
N SER A 418 -34.36 22.63 -35.01
CA SER A 418 -33.37 22.19 -34.01
C SER A 418 -33.46 20.70 -33.66
N VAL A 419 -34.68 20.15 -33.60
CA VAL A 419 -34.94 18.72 -33.37
C VAL A 419 -34.50 17.89 -34.58
N ASN A 420 -34.80 18.34 -35.80
CA ASN A 420 -34.39 17.69 -37.05
C ASN A 420 -32.86 17.62 -37.22
N GLY A 421 -32.13 18.63 -36.73
CA GLY A 421 -30.66 18.64 -36.74
C GLY A 421 -29.98 17.61 -35.84
N MET A 422 -30.71 16.94 -34.93
CA MET A 422 -30.12 16.02 -33.96
C MET A 422 -29.72 14.67 -34.58
N LYS A 423 -28.49 14.22 -34.28
CA LYS A 423 -28.01 12.87 -34.61
C LYS A 423 -28.44 11.90 -33.51
N MET A 424 -29.43 11.06 -33.81
CA MET A 424 -30.06 10.17 -32.80
C MET A 424 -29.67 8.69 -32.99
N PRO A 425 -29.42 7.94 -31.90
CA PRO A 425 -29.29 6.48 -31.96
C PRO A 425 -30.63 5.81 -32.22
N LEU A 426 -30.64 4.74 -33.03
CA LEU A 426 -31.86 4.02 -33.43
C LEU A 426 -32.67 3.49 -32.23
N ALA A 427 -32.00 3.11 -31.15
CA ALA A 427 -32.62 2.61 -29.91
C ALA A 427 -33.47 3.64 -29.13
N TYR A 428 -33.53 4.90 -29.58
CA TYR A 428 -34.37 5.97 -29.02
C TYR A 428 -35.23 6.67 -30.09
N ALA A 429 -35.42 6.01 -31.24
CA ALA A 429 -36.20 6.56 -32.35
C ALA A 429 -37.69 6.70 -32.00
N ASP A 430 -38.24 5.80 -31.17
CA ASP A 430 -39.58 5.86 -30.61
C ASP A 430 -39.87 7.20 -29.93
N GLN A 431 -39.02 7.62 -29.00
CA GLN A 431 -39.18 8.87 -28.25
C GLN A 431 -39.03 10.11 -29.13
N PHE A 432 -38.19 10.01 -30.17
CA PHE A 432 -38.06 11.05 -31.19
C PHE A 432 -39.32 11.17 -32.06
N TYR A 433 -39.93 10.04 -32.46
CA TYR A 433 -41.17 10.05 -33.23
C TYR A 433 -42.37 10.57 -32.41
N VAL A 434 -42.47 10.24 -31.12
CA VAL A 434 -43.51 10.80 -30.22
C VAL A 434 -43.35 12.32 -30.06
N LEU A 435 -42.12 12.83 -29.87
CA LEU A 435 -41.88 14.28 -29.83
C LEU A 435 -42.30 14.97 -31.15
N ARG A 436 -42.00 14.33 -32.29
CA ARG A 436 -42.39 14.81 -33.62
C ARG A 436 -43.91 14.82 -33.81
N GLU A 437 -44.61 13.83 -33.27
CA GLU A 437 -46.07 13.75 -33.30
C GLU A 437 -46.72 14.86 -32.47
N HIS A 438 -46.20 15.15 -31.27
CA HIS A 438 -46.68 16.27 -30.45
C HIS A 438 -46.38 17.64 -31.08
N ILE A 439 -45.21 17.84 -31.70
CA ILE A 439 -44.95 19.07 -32.49
C ILE A 439 -45.99 19.22 -33.61
N GLY A 440 -46.30 18.13 -34.33
CA GLY A 440 -47.35 18.11 -35.36
C GLY A 440 -48.77 18.34 -34.82
N PHE A 441 -49.08 17.85 -33.62
CA PHE A 441 -50.37 18.08 -32.95
C PHE A 441 -50.54 19.55 -32.55
N VAL A 442 -49.54 20.13 -31.88
CA VAL A 442 -49.53 21.56 -31.50
C VAL A 442 -49.61 22.45 -32.74
N ARG A 443 -48.87 22.12 -33.82
CA ARG A 443 -48.96 22.84 -35.11
C ARG A 443 -50.37 22.78 -35.72
N ARG A 444 -51.06 21.62 -35.68
CA ARG A 444 -52.43 21.49 -36.17
C ARG A 444 -53.44 22.27 -35.32
N ARG A 445 -53.28 22.28 -33.98
CA ARG A 445 -54.13 23.09 -33.10
C ARG A 445 -54.01 24.58 -33.43
N PHE A 446 -52.79 25.09 -33.54
CA PHE A 446 -52.52 26.47 -33.98
C PHE A 446 -53.01 26.80 -35.39
N ALA A 447 -53.33 25.81 -36.23
CA ALA A 447 -53.96 26.02 -37.54
C ALA A 447 -55.49 26.10 -37.41
N HIS A 448 -56.13 25.18 -36.67
CA HIS A 448 -57.59 25.20 -36.48
C HIS A 448 -58.08 26.48 -35.78
N GLU A 449 -57.44 26.88 -34.67
CA GLU A 449 -57.77 28.14 -33.97
C GLU A 449 -57.48 29.39 -34.84
N ALA A 450 -56.91 29.25 -36.05
CA ALA A 450 -56.65 30.36 -36.99
C ALA A 450 -57.72 30.43 -38.09
N ASP A 451 -58.30 29.30 -38.45
CA ASP A 451 -59.47 29.24 -39.32
C ASP A 451 -60.71 29.71 -38.53
N ASP A 452 -60.91 29.22 -37.29
CA ASP A 452 -62.02 29.64 -36.40
C ASP A 452 -62.04 31.17 -36.16
N ALA A 453 -60.86 31.79 -36.06
CA ALA A 453 -60.71 33.23 -35.84
C ALA A 453 -60.88 34.09 -37.12
N ASN A 454 -60.93 33.48 -38.30
CA ASN A 454 -61.33 34.17 -39.54
C ASN A 454 -62.84 34.02 -39.79
N ASP A 455 -63.44 32.88 -39.43
CA ASP A 455 -64.89 32.65 -39.57
C ASP A 455 -65.71 33.60 -38.66
N ASP A 456 -65.23 33.96 -37.47
CA ASP A 456 -65.88 34.95 -36.59
C ASP A 456 -65.87 36.39 -37.17
N ASP A 457 -64.83 36.77 -37.92
CA ASP A 457 -64.77 38.08 -38.60
C ASP A 457 -65.77 38.13 -39.77
N ASP A 458 -65.89 37.06 -40.57
CA ASP A 458 -66.88 36.97 -41.67
C ASP A 458 -68.33 36.85 -41.15
N ALA A 459 -68.58 36.13 -40.04
CA ALA A 459 -69.90 36.00 -39.43
C ALA A 459 -70.45 37.34 -38.88
N SER A 460 -69.57 38.29 -38.54
CA SER A 460 -69.96 39.63 -38.05
C SER A 460 -70.53 40.54 -39.16
N GLY A 461 -70.35 40.18 -40.44
CA GLY A 461 -70.76 40.99 -41.59
C GLY A 461 -72.22 40.84 -42.06
N GLU A 462 -72.89 39.73 -41.77
CA GLU A 462 -74.22 39.42 -42.34
C GLU A 462 -75.41 39.67 -41.39
N ALA A 463 -75.18 40.08 -40.14
CA ALA A 463 -76.21 40.19 -39.10
C ALA A 463 -76.95 41.55 -39.02
N ASN A 464 -76.99 42.35 -40.10
CA ASN A 464 -77.62 43.68 -40.12
C ASN A 464 -78.87 43.80 -41.02
N GLU A 465 -79.39 42.69 -41.55
CA GLU A 465 -80.66 42.64 -42.30
C GLU A 465 -81.51 41.41 -41.90
N ARG A 466 -82.12 41.47 -40.70
CA ARG A 466 -83.41 40.83 -40.38
C ARG A 466 -83.91 41.19 -38.96
N ASP A 467 -85.17 41.60 -38.89
CA ASP A 467 -86.15 41.45 -37.81
C ASP A 467 -85.73 41.95 -36.40
N ASP A 468 -86.27 43.02 -35.81
CA ASP A 468 -87.53 43.75 -36.05
C ASP A 468 -88.82 42.94 -35.85
N GLU A 469 -88.87 42.03 -34.86
CA GLU A 469 -90.14 41.71 -34.18
C GLU A 469 -90.03 41.10 -32.76
N ALA A 470 -91.13 41.25 -31.99
CA ALA A 470 -91.53 40.46 -30.82
C ALA A 470 -90.66 40.45 -29.54
N ALA A 471 -90.89 41.43 -28.66
CA ALA A 471 -90.56 41.33 -27.24
C ALA A 471 -91.62 40.56 -26.41
N ARG A 472 -91.20 40.07 -25.22
CA ARG A 472 -91.96 39.74 -23.96
C ARG A 472 -92.07 38.26 -23.57
N GLY A 473 -91.64 37.92 -22.35
CA GLY A 473 -91.93 36.63 -21.68
C GLY A 473 -91.07 36.28 -20.46
N LYS A 474 -91.37 36.86 -19.29
CA LYS A 474 -90.96 36.40 -17.92
C LYS A 474 -92.24 35.82 -17.23
N PRO A 475 -92.27 35.21 -16.00
CA PRO A 475 -91.36 35.35 -14.84
C PRO A 475 -91.05 34.00 -14.08
N GLU A 476 -90.15 33.91 -13.06
CA GLU A 476 -90.37 33.86 -11.56
C GLU A 476 -91.22 32.68 -11.01
N ASP A 477 -91.01 32.09 -9.81
CA ASP A 477 -89.95 32.08 -8.76
C ASP A 477 -90.31 31.01 -7.65
N ALA A 478 -89.37 30.71 -6.72
CA ALA A 478 -89.59 30.19 -5.34
C ALA A 478 -90.18 28.75 -5.09
N THR A 479 -90.04 28.03 -3.95
CA THR A 479 -89.12 27.92 -2.76
C THR A 479 -89.49 26.61 -1.98
N HIS A 480 -88.78 26.25 -0.88
CA HIS A 480 -89.03 25.21 0.18
C HIS A 480 -88.17 23.91 0.11
N ASP A 481 -87.78 23.24 1.21
CA ASP A 481 -87.55 23.69 2.61
C ASP A 481 -86.67 22.71 3.43
N GLU A 482 -86.31 23.15 4.64
CA GLU A 482 -85.59 22.58 5.81
C GLU A 482 -85.53 21.05 6.15
N GLY A 483 -84.47 20.71 6.91
CA GLY A 483 -84.49 19.78 8.07
C GLY A 483 -84.06 18.30 7.83
N GLY A 484 -83.34 17.60 8.71
CA GLY A 484 -82.68 17.93 10.00
C GLY A 484 -82.38 16.67 10.85
N GLY A 485 -81.37 16.71 11.74
CA GLY A 485 -81.10 15.69 12.79
C GLY A 485 -80.06 14.59 12.42
N ALA A 486 -78.87 14.52 13.04
CA ALA A 486 -78.52 14.05 14.39
C ALA A 486 -78.47 12.49 14.51
N ALA A 487 -77.32 11.81 14.62
CA ALA A 487 -76.20 11.83 15.59
C ALA A 487 -76.31 10.73 16.67
N ALA A 488 -75.30 9.84 16.77
CA ALA A 488 -74.88 9.18 18.03
C ALA A 488 -73.52 8.46 17.92
N LYS A 489 -72.63 8.75 18.87
CA LYS A 489 -71.44 7.97 19.31
C LYS A 489 -71.90 7.04 20.49
N PRO A 490 -71.08 6.18 21.20
CA PRO A 490 -69.70 6.48 21.67
C PRO A 490 -68.71 5.29 21.93
N ALA A 491 -67.47 5.67 22.34
CA ALA A 491 -66.50 5.07 23.30
C ALA A 491 -66.31 3.53 23.45
N GLY A 492 -65.14 2.96 23.80
CA GLY A 492 -63.78 3.39 24.22
C GLY A 492 -62.91 2.12 24.44
N GLY A 493 -61.66 2.07 24.97
CA GLY A 493 -60.65 3.02 25.47
C GLY A 493 -59.29 2.28 25.63
N SER A 494 -58.12 2.93 25.61
CA SER A 494 -57.32 3.43 26.75
C SER A 494 -56.13 2.53 27.18
N ARG A 495 -54.92 3.14 27.33
CA ARG A 495 -53.70 2.65 28.06
C ARG A 495 -52.95 1.44 27.46
N ASP A 496 -51.66 1.14 27.72
CA ASP A 496 -50.44 1.76 28.31
C ASP A 496 -49.25 0.77 28.03
N ALA A 497 -47.93 1.00 28.19
CA ALA A 497 -47.02 2.15 28.36
C ALA A 497 -45.53 1.63 28.24
N ASP A 498 -44.51 2.52 28.22
CA ASP A 498 -43.04 2.22 28.37
C ASP A 498 -42.37 1.34 27.27
N ARG A 499 -41.04 1.30 27.03
CA ARG A 499 -39.88 2.23 27.12
C ARG A 499 -38.71 1.60 26.26
N PRO A 500 -37.54 2.22 26.05
CA PRO A 500 -36.56 1.79 25.03
C PRO A 500 -35.43 0.87 25.55
N GLU A 501 -34.76 0.21 24.61
CA GLU A 501 -33.28 0.10 24.50
C GLU A 501 -32.87 0.00 23.01
#